data_AF-A0A7S6SIA9-F1
#
_entry.id   AF-A0A7S6SIA9-F1
#
_cell.length_a   1.000
_cell.length_b   1.000
_cell.length_c   1.000
_cell.angle_alpha   90.00
_cell.angle_beta   90.00
_cell.angle_gamma   90.00
#
_symmetry.space_group_name_H-M   'P 1'
#
loop_
_entity.id
_entity.type
_entity.pdbx_description
1 polymer ?
#
loop_
_entity_poly.entity_id
_entity_poly.type
_entity_poly.pdbx_seq_one_letter_code
_entity_poly.pdbx_strand_id
1 'polypeptide(L)'
;MRMTGARGLAPYLLISLAMVAPEAWAYLDPSTGSMILSAIVGVFATAALAVKTFWYKIKGLFRRDAARPGPAPGQPAKAEPGEPPASAD
;
A
#
# COMPACT_ATOMS: atom_id res chain seq x y z
N MET A 1 20.34 -10.98 69.59
CA MET A 1 19.23 -10.28 68.93
C MET A 1 19.49 -10.26 67.41
N ARG A 2 18.99 -11.26 66.67
CA ARG A 2 19.23 -11.34 65.21
C ARG A 2 18.07 -10.68 64.48
N MET A 3 18.24 -9.42 64.12
CA MET A 3 17.30 -8.68 63.27
C MET A 3 17.29 -9.29 61.86
N THR A 4 16.44 -10.29 61.65
CA THR A 4 16.19 -10.89 60.34
C THR A 4 14.80 -10.46 59.86
N GLY A 5 14.60 -9.15 59.68
CA GLY A 5 13.31 -8.58 59.26
C GLY A 5 13.27 -8.13 57.80
N ALA A 6 14.42 -7.89 57.17
CA ALA A 6 14.46 -7.24 55.85
C ALA A 6 14.48 -8.20 54.65
N ARG A 7 14.73 -9.50 54.87
CA ARG A 7 14.87 -10.49 53.80
C ARG A 7 13.59 -10.72 53.00
N GLY A 8 12.42 -10.52 53.64
CA GLY A 8 11.12 -10.63 52.99
C GLY A 8 10.72 -9.39 52.20
N LEU A 9 11.28 -8.21 52.52
CA LEU A 9 10.97 -6.94 51.86
C LEU A 9 11.83 -6.66 50.64
N ALA A 10 13.03 -7.26 50.57
CA ALA A 10 13.93 -7.15 49.43
C ALA A 10 13.28 -7.46 48.06
N PRO A 11 12.49 -8.55 47.88
CA PRO A 11 11.82 -8.78 46.61
C PRO A 11 10.74 -7.73 46.33
N TYR A 12 10.01 -7.25 47.34
CA TYR A 12 8.99 -6.21 47.17
C TYR A 12 9.59 -4.85 46.80
N LEU A 13 10.74 -4.49 47.39
CA LEU A 13 11.48 -3.29 47.03
C LEU A 13 12.07 -3.39 45.62
N LEU A 14 12.57 -4.57 45.24
CA LEU A 14 13.07 -4.82 43.89
C LEU A 14 11.95 -4.70 42.84
N ILE A 15 10.78 -5.26 43.12
CA ILE A 15 9.58 -5.16 42.27
C ILE A 15 9.08 -3.71 42.21
N SER A 16 9.03 -3.02 43.35
CA SER A 16 8.60 -1.62 43.43
C SER A 16 9.53 -0.69 42.65
N LEU A 17 10.84 -0.95 42.65
CA LEU A 17 11.82 -0.16 41.92
C LEU A 17 11.73 -0.41 40.41
N ALA A 18 11.40 -1.63 39.99
CA ALA A 18 11.20 -1.99 38.57
C ALA A 18 9.94 -1.33 37.94
N MET A 19 8.99 -0.88 38.75
CA MET A 19 7.78 -0.17 38.29
C MET A 19 8.00 1.32 38.03
N VAL A 20 9.17 1.88 38.38
CA VAL A 20 9.53 3.27 38.07
C VAL A 20 10.31 3.29 36.76
N ALA A 21 9.59 3.21 35.63
CA ALA A 21 10.18 3.35 34.29
C ALA A 21 10.01 4.81 33.78
N PRO A 22 11.08 5.44 33.25
CA PRO A 22 10.96 6.73 32.58
C PRO A 22 10.22 6.59 31.23
N GLU A 23 9.67 7.69 30.72
CA GLU A 23 8.99 7.73 29.41
C GLU A 23 9.94 7.36 28.25
N ALA A 24 9.91 6.09 27.84
CA ALA A 24 10.55 5.60 26.64
C ALA A 24 9.61 5.76 25.43
N TRP A 25 10.13 6.25 24.30
CA TRP A 25 9.43 6.32 23.02
C TRP A 25 9.26 4.89 22.45
N ALA A 26 8.33 4.12 23.02
CA ALA A 26 8.38 2.66 23.03
C ALA A 26 7.69 1.97 21.83
N TYR A 27 8.48 1.66 20.80
CA TYR A 27 8.30 0.47 19.93
C TYR A 27 8.73 -0.84 20.66
N LEU A 28 9.08 -0.72 21.95
CA LEU A 28 9.69 -1.74 22.80
C LEU A 28 8.68 -2.55 23.63
N ASP A 29 7.38 -2.26 23.58
CA ASP A 29 6.41 -3.24 24.08
C ASP A 29 6.47 -4.46 23.15
N PRO A 30 6.69 -5.70 23.65
CA PRO A 30 6.81 -6.91 22.83
C PRO A 30 5.68 -7.07 21.80
N SER A 31 4.50 -6.54 22.14
CA SER A 31 3.31 -6.49 21.28
C SER A 31 3.46 -5.53 20.09
N THR A 32 4.02 -4.33 20.30
CA THR A 32 4.13 -3.27 19.29
C THR A 32 5.20 -3.60 18.25
N GLY A 33 6.32 -4.21 18.67
CA GLY A 33 7.35 -4.69 17.74
C GLY A 33 6.80 -5.74 16.77
N SER A 34 5.98 -6.66 17.27
CA SER A 34 5.34 -7.71 16.45
C SER A 34 4.32 -7.13 15.45
N MET A 35 3.58 -6.10 15.85
CA MET A 35 2.61 -5.41 14.98
C MET A 35 3.31 -4.68 13.82
N ILE A 36 4.40 -3.97 14.10
CA ILE A 36 5.19 -3.24 13.08
C ILE A 36 5.79 -4.24 12.08
N LEU A 37 6.40 -5.33 12.56
CA LEU A 37 6.93 -6.38 11.68
C LEU A 37 5.85 -7.01 10.82
N SER A 38 4.67 -7.30 11.39
CA SER A 38 3.54 -7.85 10.65
C SER A 38 3.03 -6.89 9.57
N ALA A 39 2.96 -5.59 9.87
CA ALA A 39 2.57 -4.57 8.91
C ALA A 39 3.58 -4.50 7.74
N ILE A 40 4.88 -4.52 8.04
CA ILE A 40 5.94 -4.52 7.03
C ILE A 40 5.83 -5.75 6.12
N VAL A 41 5.71 -6.94 6.71
CA VAL A 41 5.56 -8.19 5.95
C VAL A 41 4.29 -8.16 5.10
N GLY A 42 3.18 -7.67 5.64
CA GLY A 42 1.92 -7.49 4.91
C GLY A 42 2.08 -6.59 3.69
N VAL A 43 2.70 -5.41 3.86
CA VAL A 43 2.96 -4.48 2.77
C VAL A 43 3.79 -5.12 1.67
N PHE A 44 4.90 -5.80 2.02
CA PHE A 44 5.74 -6.47 1.03
C PHE A 44 5.02 -7.62 0.33
N ALA A 45 4.25 -8.43 1.05
CA ALA A 45 3.48 -9.53 0.48
C ALA A 45 2.43 -9.01 -0.52
N THR A 46 1.67 -7.98 -0.15
CA THR A 46 0.68 -7.35 -1.04
C THR A 46 1.35 -6.67 -2.23
N ALA A 47 2.47 -5.96 -2.04
CA ALA A 47 3.20 -5.32 -3.13
C ALA A 47 3.74 -6.35 -4.13
N ALA A 48 4.36 -7.44 -3.65
CA ALA A 48 4.85 -8.51 -4.50
C ALA A 48 3.71 -9.17 -5.29
N LEU A 49 2.57 -9.43 -4.65
CA LEU A 49 1.40 -9.98 -5.29
C LEU A 49 0.82 -9.02 -6.34
N ALA A 50 0.77 -7.72 -6.04
CA ALA A 50 0.31 -6.69 -6.96
C ALA A 50 1.22 -6.62 -8.19
N VAL A 51 2.55 -6.59 -8.01
CA VAL A 51 3.51 -6.61 -9.13
C VAL A 51 3.32 -7.85 -9.99
N LYS A 52 3.21 -9.04 -9.39
CA LYS A 52 2.97 -10.30 -10.12
C LYS A 52 1.67 -10.26 -10.91
N THR A 53 0.59 -9.78 -10.30
CA THR A 53 -0.75 -9.71 -10.92
C THR A 53 -0.80 -8.68 -12.04
N PHE A 54 -0.17 -7.53 -11.84
CA PHE A 54 -0.24 -6.41 -12.77
C PHE A 54 0.92 -6.33 -13.75
N TRP A 55 1.82 -7.31 -13.79
CA TRP A 55 3.02 -7.31 -14.63
C TRP A 55 2.76 -6.88 -16.08
N TYR A 56 1.71 -7.44 -16.71
CA TYR A 56 1.34 -7.09 -18.09
C TYR A 56 0.77 -5.68 -18.24
N LYS A 57 0.01 -5.19 -17.25
CA LYS A 57 -0.53 -3.83 -17.25
C LYS A 57 0.58 -2.80 -17.01
N ILE A 58 1.50 -3.08 -16.09
CA ILE A 58 2.68 -2.25 -15.82
C ILE A 58 3.54 -2.14 -17.08
N LYS A 59 3.85 -3.28 -17.73
CA LYS A 59 4.57 -3.27 -19.02
C LYS A 59 3.79 -2.58 -20.14
N GLY A 60 2.46 -2.69 -20.16
CA GLY A 60 1.60 -2.05 -21.15
C GLY A 60 1.48 -0.54 -20.97
N LEU A 61 1.52 -0.06 -19.72
CA LEU A 61 1.58 1.37 -19.37
C LEU A 61 2.90 1.98 -19.87
N PHE A 62 4.02 1.27 -19.72
CA PHE A 62 5.32 1.70 -20.25
C PHE A 62 5.43 1.66 -21.79
N ARG A 63 4.48 1.03 -22.50
CA ARG A 63 4.48 0.91 -23.97
C ARG A 63 3.53 1.86 -24.69
N ARG A 64 2.78 2.71 -23.97
CA ARG A 64 1.65 3.47 -24.56
C ARG A 64 2.00 4.80 -25.23
N ASP A 65 3.26 5.24 -25.21
CA ASP A 65 3.65 6.51 -25.84
C ASP A 65 4.06 6.40 -27.32
N ALA A 66 4.12 5.18 -27.89
CA ALA A 66 4.44 5.01 -29.30
C ALA A 66 3.19 5.08 -30.18
N ALA A 67 2.88 6.30 -30.61
CA ALA A 67 2.20 6.65 -31.85
C ALA A 67 0.71 6.30 -32.00
N ARG A 68 -0.13 7.31 -31.74
CA ARG A 68 -1.40 7.50 -32.43
C ARG A 68 -1.09 7.75 -33.92
N PRO A 69 -1.56 6.94 -34.88
CA PRO A 69 -1.61 7.38 -36.26
C PRO A 69 -2.59 8.55 -36.30
N GLY A 70 -2.09 9.74 -36.66
CA GLY A 70 -2.96 10.87 -36.98
C GLY A 70 -3.92 10.49 -38.13
N PRO A 71 -5.06 11.20 -38.28
CA PRO A 71 -6.03 10.90 -39.32
C PRO A 71 -5.33 10.80 -40.68
N ALA A 72 -5.52 9.66 -41.35
CA ALA A 72 -4.93 9.43 -42.66
C ALA A 72 -5.45 10.50 -43.64
N PRO A 73 -4.57 11.15 -44.44
CA PRO A 73 -5.01 12.09 -45.46
C PRO A 73 -5.80 11.30 -46.52
N GLY A 74 -7.11 11.53 -46.59
CA GLY A 74 -7.95 10.98 -47.66
C GLY A 74 -9.26 10.31 -47.27
N GLN A 75 -9.77 10.44 -46.03
CA GLN A 75 -11.13 9.98 -45.74
C GLN A 75 -12.13 10.91 -46.45
N PRO A 76 -12.87 10.43 -47.48
CA PRO A 76 -13.85 11.28 -48.14
C PRO A 76 -15.03 11.47 -47.20
N ALA A 77 -15.42 12.74 -47.00
CA ALA A 77 -16.65 13.11 -46.34
C ALA A 77 -17.80 12.38 -47.04
N LYS A 78 -18.35 11.37 -46.37
CA LYS A 78 -19.54 10.65 -46.82
C LYS A 78 -20.72 11.62 -46.66
N ALA A 79 -20.89 12.48 -47.66
CA ALA A 79 -22.07 13.31 -47.81
C ALA A 79 -23.29 12.40 -47.99
N GLU A 80 -24.26 12.58 -47.11
CA GLU A 80 -25.54 11.89 -47.15
C GLU A 80 -26.27 12.18 -48.47
N PRO A 81 -26.73 11.14 -49.21
CA PRO A 81 -27.68 11.34 -50.29
C PRO A 81 -29.09 11.32 -49.70
N GLY A 82 -29.51 12.47 -49.18
CA GLY A 82 -30.91 12.81 -49.04
C GLY A 82 -31.21 13.94 -50.02
N GLU A 83 -31.67 13.61 -51.23
CA GLU A 83 -32.80 14.27 -51.90
C GLU A 83 -33.11 13.54 -53.22
N PRO A 84 -34.31 12.96 -53.41
CA PRO A 84 -34.72 12.48 -54.73
C PRO A 84 -35.10 13.67 -55.62
N PRO A 85 -34.54 13.82 -56.84
CA PRO A 85 -35.13 14.73 -57.80
C PRO A 85 -36.51 14.17 -58.20
N ALA A 86 -37.51 14.97 -57.89
CA ALA A 86 -38.89 14.78 -58.26
C ALA A 86 -39.04 14.43 -59.75
N SER A 87 -39.99 13.55 -59.99
CA SER A 87 -40.79 13.40 -61.22
C SER A 87 -40.60 14.52 -62.25
N ALA A 88 -40.13 14.15 -63.44
CA ALA A 88 -40.37 14.87 -64.67
C ALA A 88 -40.73 13.84 -65.76
N ASP A 89 -41.96 14.03 -66.26
CA ASP A 89 -42.74 13.47 -67.38
C ASP A 89 -42.13 12.41 -68.32
#